data_AF-A0A968NMA6-F1
#
_entry.id   AF-A0A968NMA6-F1
#
_cell.length_a   1.000
_cell.length_b   1.000
_cell.length_c   1.000
_cell.angle_alpha   90.00
_cell.angle_beta   90.00
_cell.angle_gamma   90.00
#
_symmetry.space_group_name_H-M   'P 1'
#
loop_
_entity.id
_entity.type
_entity.pdbx_description
1 polymer ?
#
loop_
_entity_poly.entity_id
_entity_poly.type
_entity_poly.pdbx_seq_one_letter_code
_entity_poly.pdbx_strand_id
1 'polypeptide(L)'
;MQCTRCKHYAHQYVVVVYDWFILYNLDYADSLHCLAYLYNNQGKYDEAEPLYRQALDIYEQRLGSNHPRTNNCRQNLENLRSKMNSNNLWSAITNKISSFFS
;
A
#
# COMPACT_ATOMS: atom_id res chain seq x y z
N MET A 1 -45.84 13.11 -15.48
CA MET A 1 -45.04 11.90 -15.80
C MET A 1 -43.57 12.26 -15.62
N GLN A 2 -42.92 11.76 -14.56
CA GLN A 2 -41.49 12.02 -14.33
C GLN A 2 -40.66 11.23 -15.34
N CYS A 3 -39.72 11.89 -16.00
CA CYS A 3 -38.88 11.33 -17.05
C CYS A 3 -37.91 10.27 -16.48
N THR A 4 -38.30 9.00 -16.55
CA THR A 4 -37.47 7.85 -16.16
C THR A 4 -36.19 7.75 -16.99
N ARG A 5 -36.21 8.22 -18.24
CA ARG A 5 -35.02 8.27 -19.11
C ARG A 5 -33.96 9.23 -18.59
N CYS A 6 -34.33 10.44 -18.17
CA CYS A 6 -33.38 11.42 -17.59
C CYS A 6 -32.79 10.93 -16.26
N LYS A 7 -33.57 10.24 -15.41
CA LYS A 7 -33.05 9.60 -14.19
C LYS A 7 -32.03 8.49 -14.52
N HIS A 8 -32.29 7.67 -15.53
CA HIS A 8 -31.36 6.61 -15.93
C HIS A 8 -30.05 7.16 -16.49
N TYR A 9 -30.10 8.18 -17.37
CA TYR A 9 -28.90 8.83 -17.89
C TYR A 9 -28.09 9.55 -16.80
N ALA A 10 -28.75 10.25 -15.87
CA ALA A 10 -28.06 10.86 -14.73
C ALA A 10 -27.41 9.80 -13.83
N HIS A 11 -28.08 8.67 -13.59
CA HIS A 11 -27.53 7.57 -12.80
C HIS A 11 -26.36 6.89 -13.52
N GLN A 12 -26.45 6.65 -14.83
CA GLN A 12 -25.34 6.11 -15.63
C GLN A 12 -24.14 7.06 -15.64
N TYR A 13 -24.35 8.37 -15.79
CA TYR A 13 -23.27 9.36 -15.77
C TYR A 13 -22.57 9.40 -14.42
N VAL A 14 -23.34 9.36 -13.32
CA VAL A 14 -22.83 9.21 -11.96
C VAL A 14 -21.99 7.92 -11.87
N VAL A 15 -22.54 6.75 -12.18
CA VAL A 15 -21.82 5.46 -12.08
C VAL A 15 -20.52 5.46 -12.87
N VAL A 16 -20.49 5.99 -14.11
CA VAL A 16 -19.27 6.02 -14.94
C VAL A 16 -18.21 6.98 -14.39
N VAL A 17 -18.61 8.13 -13.84
CA VAL A 17 -17.66 9.09 -13.23
C VAL A 17 -17.12 8.55 -11.88
N TYR A 18 -17.97 7.90 -11.09
CA TYR A 18 -17.54 7.20 -9.88
C TYR A 18 -16.64 6.01 -10.21
N ASP A 19 -16.92 5.23 -11.26
CA ASP A 19 -16.06 4.15 -11.73
C ASP A 19 -14.71 4.67 -12.26
N TRP A 20 -14.69 5.79 -12.98
CA TRP A 20 -13.42 6.42 -13.43
C TRP A 20 -12.58 6.92 -12.25
N PHE A 21 -13.22 7.48 -11.21
CA PHE A 21 -12.56 7.87 -9.96
C PHE A 21 -12.12 6.66 -9.12
N ILE A 22 -12.86 5.55 -9.17
CA ILE A 22 -12.53 4.28 -8.52
C ILE A 22 -11.33 3.62 -9.19
N LEU A 23 -11.30 3.58 -10.54
CA LEU A 23 -10.21 2.98 -11.32
C LEU A 23 -8.91 3.79 -11.22
N TYR A 24 -8.98 5.12 -11.31
CA TYR A 24 -7.81 6.00 -11.17
C TYR A 24 -7.08 5.80 -9.83
N ASN A 25 -7.84 5.49 -8.77
CA ASN A 25 -7.28 5.31 -7.44
C ASN A 25 -6.50 3.99 -7.28
N LEU A 26 -6.89 2.95 -8.02
CA LEU A 26 -6.22 1.64 -7.95
C LEU A 26 -4.88 1.61 -8.69
N ASP A 27 -4.78 2.26 -9.86
CA ASP A 27 -3.52 2.37 -10.59
C ASP A 27 -2.48 3.19 -9.79
N TYR A 28 -2.96 4.20 -9.05
CA TYR A 28 -2.13 4.97 -8.12
C TYR A 28 -1.62 4.10 -6.97
N ALA A 29 -2.48 3.26 -6.36
CA ALA A 29 -2.07 2.33 -5.32
C ALA A 29 -1.07 1.27 -5.83
N ASP A 30 -1.28 0.73 -7.03
CA ASP A 30 -0.35 -0.22 -7.68
C ASP A 30 1.02 0.43 -7.90
N SER A 31 1.06 1.71 -8.29
CA SER A 31 2.30 2.46 -8.46
C SER A 31 3.05 2.66 -7.14
N LEU A 32 2.33 3.03 -6.07
CA LEU A 32 2.90 3.16 -4.72
C LEU A 32 3.44 1.82 -4.20
N HIS A 33 2.68 0.74 -4.38
CA HIS A 33 3.09 -0.61 -3.99
C HIS A 33 4.36 -1.06 -4.72
N CYS A 34 4.45 -0.82 -6.03
CA CYS A 34 5.64 -1.11 -6.81
C CYS A 34 6.86 -0.32 -6.34
N LEU A 35 6.69 0.97 -6.04
CA LEU A 35 7.78 1.82 -5.54
C LEU A 35 8.26 1.36 -4.15
N ALA A 36 7.34 1.02 -3.26
CA ALA A 36 7.64 0.47 -1.95
C ALA A 36 8.41 -0.85 -2.05
N TYR A 37 8.03 -1.71 -3.01
CA TYR A 37 8.72 -2.96 -3.28
C TYR A 37 10.15 -2.74 -3.77
N LEU A 38 10.36 -1.77 -4.65
CA LEU A 38 11.69 -1.39 -5.12
C LEU A 38 12.59 -0.92 -3.97
N TYR A 39 12.09 -0.02 -3.11
CA TYR A 39 12.85 0.46 -1.95
C TYR A 39 13.13 -0.64 -0.91
N ASN A 40 12.18 -1.55 -0.68
CA ASN A 40 12.39 -2.74 0.15
C ASN A 40 13.55 -3.59 -0.37
N ASN A 41 13.65 -3.78 -1.69
CA ASN A 41 14.75 -4.54 -2.29
C ASN A 41 16.10 -3.82 -2.22
N GLN A 42 16.10 -2.48 -2.13
CA GLN A 42 17.30 -1.67 -1.91
C GLN A 42 17.72 -1.61 -0.43
N GLY A 43 16.95 -2.22 0.49
CA GLY A 43 17.20 -2.14 1.93
C GLY A 43 16.77 -0.83 2.57
N LYS A 44 16.08 0.05 1.84
CA LYS A 44 15.57 1.34 2.32
C LYS A 44 14.20 1.16 2.96
N TYR A 45 14.16 0.48 4.10
CA TYR A 45 12.91 0.10 4.74
C TYR A 45 12.10 1.30 5.23
N ASP A 46 12.77 2.35 5.73
CA ASP A 46 12.13 3.57 6.23
C ASP A 46 11.39 4.35 5.12
N GLU A 47 11.93 4.33 3.89
CA GLU A 47 11.30 4.97 2.72
C GLU A 47 10.16 4.11 2.14
N ALA A 48 10.27 2.78 2.23
CA ALA A 48 9.28 1.84 1.70
C ALA A 48 8.03 1.68 2.57
N GLU A 49 8.16 1.71 3.90
CA GLU A 49 7.03 1.53 4.82
C GLU A 49 5.86 2.52 4.62
N PRO A 50 6.06 3.85 4.50
CA PRO A 50 4.95 4.79 4.31
C PRO A 50 4.23 4.57 2.97
N LEU A 51 4.94 4.16 1.93
CA LEU A 51 4.37 3.88 0.62
C LEU A 51 3.48 2.64 0.64
N TYR A 52 3.92 1.56 1.32
CA TYR A 52 3.08 0.38 1.53
C TYR A 52 1.83 0.70 2.34
N ARG A 53 1.94 1.53 3.38
CA ARG A 53 0.77 1.96 4.18
C ARG A 53 -0.24 2.73 3.33
N GLN A 54 0.22 3.71 2.55
CA GLN A 54 -0.67 4.48 1.69
C GLN A 54 -1.35 3.62 0.62
N ALA A 55 -0.61 2.68 0.00
CA ALA A 55 -1.19 1.74 -0.95
C ALA A 55 -2.24 0.81 -0.27
N LEU A 56 -1.95 0.33 0.94
CA LEU A 56 -2.85 -0.53 1.69
C LEU A 56 -4.15 0.19 2.04
N ASP A 57 -4.10 1.44 2.51
CA ASP A 57 -5.28 2.23 2.84
C ASP A 57 -6.23 2.36 1.63
N ILE A 58 -5.66 2.60 0.44
CA ILE A 58 -6.44 2.68 -0.80
C ILE A 58 -7.04 1.31 -1.15
N TYR A 59 -6.25 0.24 -1.09
CA TYR A 59 -6.75 -1.11 -1.39
C TYR A 59 -7.87 -1.53 -0.41
N GLU A 60 -7.75 -1.21 0.88
CA GLU A 60 -8.79 -1.50 1.86
C GLU A 60 -10.07 -0.72 1.59
N GLN A 61 -9.97 0.57 1.27
CA GLN A 61 -11.13 1.40 0.95
C GLN A 61 -11.83 1.00 -0.35
N ARG A 62 -11.09 0.51 -1.35
CA ARG A 62 -11.64 0.25 -2.70
C ARG A 62 -11.99 -1.21 -2.94
N LEU A 63 -11.16 -2.12 -2.46
CA LEU A 63 -11.26 -3.56 -2.74
C LEU A 63 -11.71 -4.36 -1.50
N GLY A 64 -11.58 -3.77 -0.31
CA GLY A 64 -11.85 -4.43 0.96
C GLY A 64 -10.68 -5.27 1.46
N SER A 65 -10.80 -5.76 2.70
CA SER A 65 -9.74 -6.50 3.42
C SER A 65 -9.42 -7.86 2.80
N ASN A 66 -10.39 -8.52 2.16
CA ASN A 66 -10.24 -9.89 1.68
C ASN A 66 -9.71 -9.98 0.23
N HIS A 67 -9.50 -8.84 -0.42
CA HIS A 67 -9.05 -8.83 -1.79
C HIS A 67 -7.57 -9.24 -1.90
N PRO A 68 -7.18 -10.04 -2.91
CA PRO A 68 -5.79 -10.50 -3.07
C PRO A 68 -4.75 -9.38 -3.07
N ARG A 69 -5.05 -8.24 -3.72
CA ARG A 69 -4.14 -7.07 -3.73
C ARG A 69 -3.92 -6.49 -2.32
N THR A 70 -4.99 -6.37 -1.54
CA THR A 70 -4.93 -5.90 -0.15
C THR A 70 -4.08 -6.83 0.71
N ASN A 71 -4.30 -8.14 0.59
CA ASN A 71 -3.54 -9.16 1.31
C ASN A 71 -2.06 -9.15 0.92
N ASN A 72 -1.75 -9.06 -0.38
CA ASN A 72 -0.38 -8.98 -0.87
C ASN A 72 0.34 -7.73 -0.36
N CYS A 73 -0.33 -6.57 -0.37
CA CYS A 73 0.23 -5.33 0.15
C CYS A 73 0.54 -5.45 1.65
N ARG A 74 -0.41 -5.99 2.43
CA ARG A 74 -0.25 -6.24 3.87
C ARG A 74 0.92 -7.18 4.16
N GLN A 75 0.99 -8.30 3.45
CA GLN A 75 2.07 -9.27 3.66
C GLN A 75 3.44 -8.70 3.30
N ASN A 76 3.53 -7.88 2.24
CA ASN A 76 4.77 -7.20 1.89
C ASN A 76 5.21 -6.20 2.96
N LEU A 77 4.26 -5.46 3.55
CA LEU A 77 4.52 -4.55 4.66
C LEU A 77 5.02 -5.29 5.92
N GLU A 78 4.40 -6.41 6.26
CA GLU A 78 4.84 -7.26 7.39
C GLU A 78 6.24 -7.84 7.19
N ASN A 79 6.53 -8.30 5.97
CA ASN A 79 7.84 -8.81 5.58
C ASN A 79 8.92 -7.72 5.70
N LEU A 80 8.63 -6.50 5.25
CA LEU A 80 9.54 -5.36 5.39
C LEU A 80 9.82 -5.06 6.86
N ARG A 81 8.77 -5.00 7.70
CA ARG A 81 8.93 -4.70 9.13
C ARG A 81 9.76 -5.76 9.85
N SER A 82 9.62 -7.03 9.46
CA SER A 82 10.44 -8.12 9.97
C SER A 82 11.91 -7.96 9.60
N LYS A 83 12.22 -7.57 8.35
CA LYS A 83 13.59 -7.27 7.91
C LYS A 83 14.19 -6.07 8.65
N MET A 84 13.42 -5.00 8.83
CA MET A 84 13.84 -3.81 9.58
C MET A 84 14.20 -4.16 11.02
N ASN A 85 13.36 -4.94 11.70
CA ASN A 85 13.63 -5.36 13.08
C ASN A 85 14.90 -6.22 13.18
N SER A 86 15.10 -7.15 12.24
CA SER A 86 16.33 -7.96 12.18
C SER A 86 17.58 -7.10 11.99
N ASN A 87 17.53 -6.10 11.10
CA ASN A 87 18.68 -5.21 10.87
C ASN A 87 18.99 -4.37 12.10
N ASN A 88 17.96 -3.86 12.78
CA ASN A 88 18.13 -3.07 14.00
C ASN A 88 18.71 -3.91 15.13
N LEU A 89 18.25 -5.15 15.31
CA LEU A 89 18.79 -6.10 16.29
C LEU A 89 20.25 -6.43 16.00
N TRP A 90 20.60 -6.71 14.74
CA TRP A 90 21.99 -7.00 14.37
C TRP A 90 22.90 -5.81 14.64
N SER A 91 22.48 -4.60 14.26
CA SER A 91 23.22 -3.35 14.55
C SER A 91 23.43 -3.12 16.06
N ALA A 92 22.41 -3.40 16.88
CA ALA A 92 22.50 -3.27 18.33
C ALA A 92 23.52 -4.27 18.93
N ILE A 93 23.51 -5.52 18.46
CA ILE A 93 24.48 -6.55 18.90
C ILE A 93 25.90 -6.14 18.51
N THR A 94 26.13 -5.70 17.28
CA THR A 94 27.48 -5.30 16.83
C THR A 94 28.03 -4.12 17.62
N ASN A 95 27.19 -3.14 17.93
CA ASN A 95 27.58 -1.97 18.73
C ASN A 95 27.92 -2.35 20.18
N LYS A 96 27.18 -3.31 20.76
CA LYS A 96 27.45 -3.80 22.11
C LYS A 96 28.75 -4.58 22.17
N ILE A 97 29.02 -5.42 21.16
CA ILE A 97 30.27 -6.18 21.05
C ILE A 97 31.46 -5.22 20.86
N SER A 98 31.36 -4.21 19.98
CA SER A 98 32.45 -3.25 19.77
C SER A 98 32.77 -2.46 21.04
N SER A 99 31.76 -2.04 21.81
CA SER A 99 31.95 -1.35 23.08
C SER A 99 32.59 -2.19 24.19
N PHE A 100 32.56 -3.53 24.06
CA PHE A 100 33.18 -4.43 25.01
C PHE A 100 34.69 -4.62 24.75
N PHE A 101 35.13 -4.37 23.52
CA PHE A 101 36.53 -4.47 23.10
C PHE A 101 37.26 -3.11 23.03
N SER A 102 36.56 -2.00 23.32
CA SER A 102 37.12 -0.64 23.46
C SER A 102 37.31 -0.27 24.93
#